data_AF-A0A0A0EYJ2-F1
#
_entry.id   AF-A0A0A0EYJ2-F1
#
_cell.length_a   1.000
_cell.length_b   1.000
_cell.length_c   1.000
_cell.angle_alpha   90.00
_cell.angle_beta   90.00
_cell.angle_gamma   90.00
#
_symmetry.space_group_name_H-M   'P 1'
#
loop_
_entity.id
_entity.type
_entity.pdbx_description
1 polymer ?
#
loop_
_entity_poly.entity_id
_entity_poly.type
_entity_poly.pdbx_seq_one_letter_code
_entity_poly.pdbx_strand_id
1 'polypeptide(L)'
;MSDAARLYATAVEALNRSDWPLALSLSEKLLPRANTHPGVHFVAGVACLHMHRIAQAVQVLRRAVMLNPARADYGAQLARAFAAARMARESVEAADHASALETQDPMTLDTLGVVYSQANLHAKAAAMFRRAVEARPDVASFRFNAATSLTACGDLAAADAEYEACIARNPHYWKAHLALAHLRTQTKDANHLQRLESLGASGGEGSAEGRMYVQLALSKECEDIGEHERSFRHLVAGKAAGRSLRDYTPTRDEELFDALMRAFPDVESGGAGHQSVEPIFVIGMPRSGTTLVDRILSSHPSVHSAGELQNFGAVIKRASGSRSPRLLDAETIVHARRLEWGRVGDAYLASTRPGTGSTPHFIDKLPHNFLYAGYIARAFPKARIICLRRNPMDTCLSNFRQLFAQTSPYYDYSFDLLDTGRYYLLFDRLMAHWQRVLPNRILEVDYEGIVDDQEGHTRKLVEFCGLPWHDACLRFERNDAPVSTASAVQVREPIYRSALQRWRRYEAQLAPLRALLESSGVMVD
;
A
#
# COMPACT_ATOMS: atom_id res chain seq x y z
N MET A 1 4.75 47.88 -6.87
CA MET A 1 5.05 46.45 -7.12
C MET A 1 4.98 46.20 -8.62
N SER A 2 5.93 45.47 -9.20
CA SER A 2 5.83 45.04 -10.60
C SER A 2 4.63 44.10 -10.78
N ASP A 3 4.11 44.00 -12.00
CA ASP A 3 2.99 43.10 -12.32
C ASP A 3 3.33 41.64 -11.96
N ALA A 4 4.58 41.21 -12.17
CA ALA A 4 5.07 39.89 -11.78
C ALA A 4 5.08 39.67 -10.26
N ALA A 5 5.46 40.68 -9.46
CA ALA A 5 5.45 40.56 -7.99
C ALA A 5 4.02 40.43 -7.44
N ARG A 6 3.08 41.19 -8.01
CA ARG A 6 1.65 41.06 -7.66
C ARG A 6 1.11 39.69 -8.03
N LEU A 7 1.42 39.21 -9.23
CA LEU A 7 0.98 37.90 -9.71
C LEU A 7 1.55 36.76 -8.84
N TYR A 8 2.80 36.87 -8.40
CA TYR A 8 3.41 35.91 -7.48
C TYR A 8 2.72 35.93 -6.10
N ALA A 9 2.44 37.12 -5.54
CA ALA A 9 1.71 37.23 -4.28
C ALA A 9 0.32 36.56 -4.37
N THR A 10 -0.40 36.74 -5.49
CA THR A 10 -1.68 36.05 -5.72
C THR A 10 -1.51 34.53 -5.85
N ALA A 11 -0.42 34.06 -6.48
CA ALA A 11 -0.13 32.63 -6.58
C ALA A 11 0.15 32.00 -5.20
N VAL A 12 0.87 32.71 -4.32
CA VAL A 12 1.11 32.29 -2.93
C VAL A 12 -0.18 32.30 -2.12
N GLU A 13 -1.05 33.30 -2.28
CA GLU A 13 -2.35 33.33 -1.60
C GLU A 13 -3.24 32.17 -2.04
N ALA A 14 -3.26 31.87 -3.35
CA ALA A 14 -3.96 30.69 -3.88
C ALA A 14 -3.40 29.39 -3.27
N LEU A 15 -2.08 29.26 -3.16
CA LEU A 15 -1.42 28.13 -2.50
C LEU A 15 -1.88 27.98 -1.04
N ASN A 16 -1.85 29.07 -0.26
CA ASN A 16 -2.23 29.07 1.16
C ASN A 16 -3.71 28.69 1.36
N ARG A 17 -4.57 29.04 0.40
CA ARG A 17 -5.99 28.65 0.37
C ARG A 17 -6.24 27.27 -0.24
N SER A 18 -5.19 26.53 -0.61
CA SER A 18 -5.29 25.24 -1.30
C SER A 18 -6.03 25.30 -2.65
N ASP A 19 -6.07 26.46 -3.30
CA ASP A 19 -6.56 26.62 -4.67
C ASP A 19 -5.46 26.23 -5.66
N TRP A 20 -5.22 24.93 -5.77
CA TRP A 20 -4.16 24.36 -6.59
C TRP A 20 -4.28 24.73 -8.08
N PRO A 21 -5.47 24.68 -8.72
CA PRO A 21 -5.61 25.08 -10.11
C PRO A 21 -5.20 26.54 -10.35
N LEU A 22 -5.62 27.46 -9.47
CA LEU A 22 -5.24 28.86 -9.60
C LEU A 22 -3.75 29.06 -9.31
N ALA A 23 -3.22 28.47 -8.24
CA ALA A 23 -1.80 28.55 -7.90
C ALA A 23 -0.90 28.06 -9.05
N LEU A 24 -1.27 26.96 -9.71
CA LEU A 24 -0.55 26.43 -10.86
C LEU A 24 -0.66 27.36 -12.07
N SER A 25 -1.87 27.79 -12.43
CA SER A 25 -2.11 28.68 -13.58
C SER A 25 -1.33 29.99 -13.46
N LEU A 26 -1.29 30.61 -12.28
CA LEU A 26 -0.55 31.84 -12.04
C LEU A 26 0.96 31.59 -12.08
N SER A 27 1.43 30.46 -11.56
CA SER A 27 2.85 30.10 -11.61
C SER A 27 3.33 29.81 -13.03
N GLU A 28 2.52 29.11 -13.84
CA GLU A 28 2.82 28.84 -15.26
C GLU A 28 2.95 30.13 -16.09
N LYS A 29 2.14 31.16 -15.79
CA LYS A 29 2.28 32.49 -16.41
C LYS A 29 3.56 33.22 -15.98
N LEU A 30 4.05 32.97 -14.77
CA LEU A 30 5.26 33.58 -14.22
C LEU A 30 6.55 32.92 -14.72
N LEU A 31 6.56 31.60 -14.88
CA LEU A 31 7.77 30.82 -15.20
C LEU A 31 8.56 31.36 -16.40
N PRO A 32 7.96 31.77 -17.55
CA PRO A 32 8.71 32.33 -18.67
C PRO A 32 9.42 33.66 -18.36
N ARG A 33 8.91 34.43 -17.39
CA ARG A 33 9.40 35.77 -17.04
C ARG A 33 10.21 35.81 -15.74
N ALA A 34 10.13 34.75 -14.94
CA ALA A 34 10.72 34.65 -13.61
C ALA A 34 11.32 33.25 -13.34
N ASN A 35 11.93 32.62 -14.35
CA ASN A 35 12.48 31.26 -14.25
C ASN A 35 13.61 31.09 -13.21
N THR A 36 14.21 32.19 -12.75
CA THR A 36 15.23 32.18 -11.68
C THR A 36 14.63 32.45 -10.30
N HIS A 37 13.32 32.73 -10.18
CA HIS A 37 12.66 32.98 -8.90
C HIS A 37 12.27 31.65 -8.24
N PRO A 38 12.94 31.22 -7.15
CA PRO A 38 12.73 29.89 -6.57
C PRO A 38 11.30 29.67 -6.06
N GLY A 39 10.68 30.71 -5.50
CA GLY A 39 9.30 30.64 -4.99
C GLY A 39 8.25 30.33 -6.06
N VAL A 40 8.44 30.74 -7.32
CA VAL A 40 7.48 30.44 -8.41
C VAL A 40 7.50 28.96 -8.71
N HIS A 41 8.70 28.37 -8.77
CA HIS A 41 8.88 26.92 -8.94
C HIS A 41 8.29 26.13 -7.76
N PHE A 42 8.46 26.63 -6.54
CA PHE A 42 7.88 26.01 -5.34
C PHE A 42 6.35 25.97 -5.40
N VAL A 43 5.70 27.10 -5.66
CA VAL A 43 4.22 27.18 -5.77
C VAL A 43 3.70 26.25 -6.86
N ALA A 44 4.30 26.29 -8.06
CA ALA A 44 3.96 25.38 -9.16
C ALA A 44 4.10 23.92 -8.74
N GLY A 45 5.18 23.59 -8.03
CA GLY A 45 5.51 22.25 -7.59
C GLY A 45 4.53 21.67 -6.59
N VAL A 46 4.20 22.44 -5.55
CA VAL A 46 3.22 22.02 -4.55
C VAL A 46 1.84 21.86 -5.21
N ALA A 47 1.42 22.81 -6.05
CA ALA A 47 0.17 22.70 -6.79
C ALA A 47 0.13 21.45 -7.69
N CYS A 48 1.20 21.18 -8.44
CA CYS A 48 1.33 19.96 -9.24
C CYS A 48 1.19 18.68 -8.40
N LEU A 49 1.74 18.63 -7.18
CA LEU A 49 1.58 17.47 -6.30
C LEU A 49 0.13 17.22 -5.92
N HIS A 50 -0.57 18.27 -5.48
CA HIS A 50 -1.97 18.18 -5.08
C HIS A 50 -2.91 17.88 -6.25
N MET A 51 -2.51 18.24 -7.48
CA MET A 51 -3.21 17.89 -8.71
C MET A 51 -2.76 16.55 -9.33
N HIS A 52 -1.99 15.74 -8.59
CA HIS A 52 -1.45 14.45 -9.04
C HIS A 52 -0.59 14.50 -10.32
N ARG A 53 -0.03 15.67 -10.67
CA ARG A 53 0.93 15.87 -11.77
C ARG A 53 2.35 15.58 -11.30
N ILE A 54 2.58 14.33 -10.87
CA ILE A 54 3.77 13.94 -10.10
C ILE A 54 5.09 14.21 -10.85
N ALA A 55 5.17 13.89 -12.14
CA ALA A 55 6.38 14.11 -12.93
C ALA A 55 6.74 15.60 -13.03
N GLN A 56 5.75 16.46 -13.26
CA GLN A 56 5.95 17.92 -13.31
C GLN A 56 6.35 18.46 -11.93
N ALA A 57 5.70 17.99 -10.87
CA ALA A 57 6.04 18.38 -9.50
C ALA A 57 7.51 18.13 -9.17
N VAL A 58 8.03 16.93 -9.46
CA VAL A 58 9.46 16.60 -9.24
C VAL A 58 10.36 17.56 -10.03
N GLN A 59 10.04 17.83 -11.29
CA GLN A 59 10.86 18.71 -12.14
C GLN A 59 10.96 20.13 -11.57
N VAL A 60 9.83 20.76 -11.24
CA VAL A 60 9.82 22.16 -10.78
C VAL A 60 10.29 22.27 -9.33
N LEU A 61 10.00 21.30 -8.44
CA LEU A 61 10.52 21.33 -7.06
C LEU A 61 12.03 21.12 -7.01
N ARG A 62 12.60 20.27 -7.88
CA ARG A 62 14.07 20.19 -8.06
C ARG A 62 14.64 21.55 -8.42
N ARG A 63 13.98 22.30 -9.31
CA ARG A 63 14.42 23.65 -9.68
C ARG A 63 14.31 24.64 -8.53
N ALA A 64 13.25 24.57 -7.72
CA ALA A 64 13.10 25.40 -6.52
C ALA A 64 14.25 25.18 -5.51
N VAL A 65 14.58 23.91 -5.23
CA VAL A 65 15.69 23.55 -4.32
C VAL A 65 17.04 23.97 -4.89
N MET A 66 17.31 23.76 -6.19
CA MET A 66 18.56 24.21 -6.80
C MET A 66 18.75 25.72 -6.73
N LEU A 67 17.68 26.50 -6.88
CA LEU A 67 17.72 27.96 -6.84
C LEU A 67 17.80 28.52 -5.41
N ASN A 68 17.35 27.76 -4.40
CA ASN A 68 17.48 28.13 -2.99
C ASN A 68 17.60 26.88 -2.09
N PRO A 69 18.82 26.34 -1.91
CA PRO A 69 19.04 25.09 -1.19
C PRO A 69 18.92 25.21 0.34
N ALA A 70 18.91 26.44 0.89
CA ALA A 70 18.82 26.68 2.33
C ALA A 70 17.37 26.60 2.88
N ARG A 71 16.39 26.30 2.03
CA ARG A 71 14.96 26.26 2.37
C ARG A 71 14.52 24.83 2.69
N ALA A 72 14.37 24.53 3.98
CA ALA A 72 13.93 23.22 4.46
C ALA A 72 12.55 22.82 3.91
N ASP A 73 11.62 23.78 3.79
CA ASP A 73 10.29 23.58 3.23
C ASP A 73 10.34 23.15 1.75
N TYR A 74 11.29 23.67 0.97
CA TYR A 74 11.46 23.29 -0.43
C TYR A 74 11.99 21.86 -0.55
N GLY A 75 12.98 21.51 0.28
CA GLY A 75 13.52 20.16 0.35
C GLY A 75 12.47 19.14 0.82
N ALA A 76 11.67 19.46 1.84
CA ALA A 76 10.58 18.60 2.32
C ALA A 76 9.50 18.35 1.26
N GLN A 77 9.12 19.38 0.49
CA GLN A 77 8.17 19.23 -0.61
C GLN A 77 8.76 18.42 -1.77
N LEU A 78 10.04 18.60 -2.09
CA LEU A 78 10.74 17.77 -3.08
C LEU A 78 10.79 16.29 -2.63
N ALA A 79 11.09 16.03 -1.36
CA ALA A 79 11.06 14.70 -0.79
C ALA A 79 9.67 14.06 -0.92
N ARG A 80 8.61 14.80 -0.59
CA ARG A 80 7.21 14.38 -0.80
C ARG A 80 6.91 14.07 -2.27
N ALA A 81 7.47 14.84 -3.20
CA ALA A 81 7.32 14.59 -4.64
C ALA A 81 8.00 13.29 -5.07
N PHE A 82 9.20 13.01 -4.56
CA PHE A 82 9.89 11.75 -4.80
C PHE A 82 9.13 10.56 -4.21
N ALA A 83 8.58 10.69 -2.99
CA ALA A 83 7.75 9.65 -2.39
C ALA A 83 6.52 9.34 -3.26
N ALA A 84 5.81 10.37 -3.73
CA ALA A 84 4.68 10.21 -4.65
C ALA A 84 5.10 9.62 -6.01
N ALA A 85 6.31 9.91 -6.47
CA ALA A 85 6.91 9.34 -7.68
C ALA A 85 7.46 7.91 -7.49
N ARG A 86 7.35 7.34 -6.28
CA ARG A 86 7.94 6.05 -5.89
C ARG A 86 9.46 5.99 -6.05
N MET A 87 10.12 7.14 -5.91
CA MET A 87 11.59 7.30 -5.90
C MET A 87 12.07 7.30 -4.45
N ALA A 88 12.07 6.12 -3.82
CA ALA A 88 12.24 5.99 -2.37
C ALA A 88 13.60 6.53 -1.88
N ARG A 89 14.69 6.26 -2.62
CA ARG A 89 16.03 6.73 -2.28
C ARG A 89 16.11 8.24 -2.28
N GLU A 90 15.73 8.85 -3.40
CA GLU A 90 15.77 10.30 -3.59
C GLU A 90 14.84 11.01 -2.60
N SER A 91 13.72 10.37 -2.24
CA SER A 91 12.81 10.85 -1.20
C SER A 91 13.50 10.96 0.16
N VAL A 92 14.18 9.90 0.59
CA VAL A 92 14.87 9.90 1.90
C VAL A 92 16.07 10.84 1.89
N GLU A 93 16.87 10.85 0.81
CA GLU A 93 18.02 11.77 0.67
C GLU A 93 17.58 13.25 0.75
N ALA A 94 16.50 13.62 0.06
CA ALA A 94 15.96 14.98 0.13
C ALA A 94 15.36 15.30 1.52
N ALA A 95 14.72 14.33 2.18
CA ALA A 95 14.19 14.51 3.54
C ALA A 95 15.32 14.70 4.57
N ASP A 96 16.38 13.90 4.48
CA ASP A 96 17.56 14.00 5.37
C ASP A 96 18.25 15.35 5.19
N HIS A 97 18.46 15.81 3.95
CA HIS A 97 19.00 17.13 3.69
C HIS A 97 18.11 18.25 4.24
N ALA A 98 16.80 18.18 4.01
CA ALA A 98 15.85 19.17 4.51
C ALA A 98 15.78 19.21 6.04
N SER A 99 15.87 18.05 6.69
CA SER A 99 15.89 17.92 8.15
C SER A 99 17.16 18.51 8.77
N ALA A 100 18.30 18.38 8.10
CA ALA A 100 19.59 18.95 8.53
C ALA A 100 19.64 20.49 8.50
N LEU A 101 18.72 21.14 7.79
CA LEU A 101 18.61 22.62 7.75
C LEU A 101 17.92 23.21 8.99
N GLU A 102 17.55 22.39 9.97
CA GLU A 102 16.96 22.77 11.27
C GLU A 102 15.82 23.80 11.18
N THR A 103 14.64 23.33 10.77
CA THR A 103 13.41 24.16 10.76
C THR A 103 12.59 24.03 12.04
N GLN A 104 11.91 25.11 12.45
CA GLN A 104 10.88 25.11 13.49
C GLN A 104 9.46 25.27 12.92
N ASP A 105 9.33 25.34 11.58
CA ASP A 105 8.03 25.42 10.94
C ASP A 105 7.25 24.09 11.12
N PRO A 106 6.10 24.09 11.82
CA PRO A 106 5.38 22.86 12.14
C PRO A 106 4.87 22.12 10.90
N MET A 107 4.51 22.85 9.83
CA MET A 107 4.04 22.23 8.58
C MET A 107 5.16 21.49 7.84
N THR A 108 6.36 22.07 7.84
CA THR A 108 7.55 21.41 7.28
C THR A 108 7.94 20.19 8.12
N LEU A 109 7.91 20.29 9.45
CA LEU A 109 8.16 19.17 10.35
C LEU A 109 7.17 18.02 10.12
N ASP A 110 5.87 18.32 10.03
CA ASP A 110 4.85 17.31 9.71
C ASP A 110 5.08 16.69 8.33
N THR A 111 5.42 17.50 7.31
CA THR A 111 5.73 16.99 5.97
C THR A 111 6.91 16.02 5.98
N LEU A 112 8.00 16.36 6.69
CA LEU A 112 9.15 15.46 6.87
C LEU A 112 8.75 14.19 7.61
N GLY A 113 7.96 14.31 8.67
CA GLY A 113 7.42 13.17 9.41
C GLY A 113 6.63 12.22 8.50
N VAL A 114 5.76 12.75 7.64
CA VAL A 114 4.98 11.96 6.68
C VAL A 114 5.90 11.25 5.69
N VAL A 115 6.91 11.94 5.16
CA VAL A 115 7.89 11.34 4.23
C VAL A 115 8.67 10.20 4.91
N TYR A 116 9.19 10.42 6.12
CA TYR A 116 9.88 9.37 6.87
C TYR A 116 8.96 8.20 7.21
N SER A 117 7.71 8.46 7.59
CA SER A 117 6.73 7.40 7.84
C SER A 117 6.44 6.57 6.58
N GLN A 118 6.34 7.21 5.40
CA GLN A 118 6.16 6.50 4.13
C GLN A 118 7.40 5.68 3.74
N ALA A 119 8.58 6.08 4.20
CA ALA A 119 9.82 5.33 4.06
C ALA A 119 10.02 4.26 5.16
N ASN A 120 9.02 3.99 6.00
CA ASN A 120 9.10 3.12 7.19
C ASN A 120 10.16 3.53 8.24
N LEU A 121 10.64 4.78 8.19
CA LEU A 121 11.60 5.35 9.15
C LEU A 121 10.85 5.97 10.33
N HIS A 122 10.04 5.17 11.03
CA HIS A 122 9.08 5.66 12.04
C HIS A 122 9.73 6.36 13.23
N ALA A 123 10.96 6.01 13.61
CA ALA A 123 11.70 6.74 14.67
C ALA A 123 12.03 8.19 14.25
N LYS A 124 12.52 8.39 13.02
CA LYS A 124 12.74 9.73 12.46
C LYS A 124 11.42 10.48 12.32
N ALA A 125 10.37 9.79 11.86
CA ALA A 125 9.03 10.37 11.71
C ALA A 125 8.47 10.88 13.05
N ALA A 126 8.52 10.05 14.10
CA ALA A 126 8.04 10.41 15.44
C ALA A 126 8.79 11.62 16.01
N ALA A 127 10.10 11.73 15.78
CA ALA A 127 10.89 12.90 16.20
C ALA A 127 10.41 14.19 15.51
N MET A 128 10.08 14.14 14.21
CA MET A 128 9.55 15.31 13.49
C MET A 128 8.13 15.66 13.95
N PHE A 129 7.24 14.67 14.07
CA PHE A 129 5.87 14.91 14.53
C PHE A 129 5.81 15.44 15.95
N ARG A 130 6.65 14.98 16.86
CA ARG A 130 6.72 15.50 18.24
C ARG A 130 7.00 17.00 18.24
N ARG A 131 7.99 17.44 17.47
CA ARG A 131 8.33 18.87 17.33
C ARG A 131 7.20 19.68 16.69
N ALA A 132 6.48 19.09 15.72
CA ALA A 132 5.29 19.73 15.13
C ALA A 132 4.16 19.90 16.16
N VAL A 133 3.92 18.88 17.00
CA VAL A 133 2.93 18.93 18.10
C VAL A 133 3.34 19.90 19.20
N GLU A 134 4.63 19.96 19.57
CA GLU A 134 5.16 20.94 20.53
C GLU A 134 4.94 22.38 20.05
N ALA A 135 5.19 22.63 18.76
CA ALA A 135 4.99 23.95 18.16
C ALA A 135 3.49 24.31 17.99
N ARG A 136 2.64 23.33 17.70
CA ARG A 136 1.19 23.51 17.45
C ARG A 136 0.36 22.37 18.07
N PRO A 137 0.13 22.41 19.39
CA PRO A 137 -0.56 21.33 20.11
C PRO A 137 -2.07 21.25 19.83
N ASP A 138 -2.63 22.26 19.16
CA ASP A 138 -4.03 22.41 18.77
C ASP A 138 -4.38 21.67 17.46
N VAL A 139 -3.39 21.29 16.66
CA VAL A 139 -3.60 20.65 15.36
C VAL A 139 -3.76 19.14 15.51
N ALA A 140 -5.01 18.66 15.43
CA ALA A 140 -5.35 17.25 15.62
C ALA A 140 -4.60 16.29 14.66
N SER A 141 -4.34 16.70 13.41
CA SER A 141 -3.64 15.85 12.44
C SER A 141 -2.18 15.57 12.83
N PHE A 142 -1.48 16.51 13.47
CA PHE A 142 -0.11 16.29 13.92
C PHE A 142 -0.05 15.22 15.02
N ARG A 143 -1.03 15.24 15.93
CA ARG A 143 -1.18 14.23 16.98
C ARG A 143 -1.48 12.85 16.42
N PHE A 144 -2.41 12.75 15.46
CA PHE A 144 -2.71 11.50 14.78
C PHE A 144 -1.47 10.91 14.07
N ASN A 145 -0.71 11.75 13.38
CA ASN A 145 0.51 11.34 12.70
C ASN A 145 1.61 10.87 13.68
N ALA A 146 1.77 11.58 14.81
CA ALA A 146 2.65 11.18 15.90
C ALA A 146 2.24 9.80 16.47
N ALA A 147 0.97 9.64 16.82
CA ALA A 147 0.41 8.39 17.36
C ALA A 147 0.61 7.20 16.41
N THR A 148 0.43 7.42 15.11
CA THR A 148 0.66 6.39 14.07
C THR A 148 2.12 5.95 14.05
N SER A 149 3.07 6.88 14.16
CA SER A 149 4.50 6.54 14.20
C SER A 149 4.93 5.89 15.51
N LEU A 150 4.37 6.32 16.64
CA LEU A 150 4.59 5.70 17.95
C LEU A 150 4.08 4.25 17.98
N THR A 151 2.90 4.00 17.37
CA THR A 151 2.36 2.65 17.20
C THR A 151 3.34 1.75 16.45
N ALA A 152 3.90 2.24 15.34
CA ALA A 152 4.87 1.48 14.54
C ALA A 152 6.22 1.27 15.27
N CYS A 153 6.60 2.17 16.17
CA CYS A 153 7.75 2.02 17.06
C CYS A 153 7.48 1.07 18.26
N GLY A 154 6.24 0.63 18.46
CA GLY A 154 5.85 -0.24 19.58
C GLY A 154 5.57 0.51 20.90
N ASP A 155 5.61 1.84 20.92
CA ASP A 155 5.25 2.64 22.10
C ASP A 155 3.72 2.86 22.13
N LEU A 156 3.01 1.79 22.48
CA LEU A 156 1.54 1.77 22.45
C LEU A 156 0.93 2.71 23.49
N ALA A 157 1.60 2.94 24.62
CA ALA A 157 1.10 3.84 25.67
C ALA A 157 1.16 5.31 25.21
N ALA A 158 2.27 5.74 24.61
CA ALA A 158 2.37 7.09 24.06
C ALA A 158 1.44 7.27 22.84
N ALA A 159 1.28 6.24 22.00
CA ALA A 159 0.35 6.27 20.88
C ALA A 159 -1.10 6.47 21.34
N ASP A 160 -1.53 5.72 22.37
CA ASP A 160 -2.87 5.85 22.97
C ASP A 160 -3.15 7.28 23.44
N ALA A 161 -2.22 7.86 24.20
CA ALA A 161 -2.32 9.23 24.70
C ALA A 161 -2.46 10.26 23.57
N GLU A 162 -1.70 10.12 22.47
CA GLU A 162 -1.77 11.03 21.34
C GLU A 162 -3.05 10.85 20.49
N TYR A 163 -3.56 9.61 20.34
CA TYR A 163 -4.85 9.40 19.70
C TYR A 163 -6.00 9.97 20.52
N GLU A 164 -6.01 9.78 21.84
CA GLU A 164 -7.01 10.39 22.72
C GLU A 164 -6.92 11.92 22.71
N ALA A 165 -5.70 12.48 22.72
CA ALA A 165 -5.49 13.92 22.56
C ALA A 165 -5.96 14.44 21.20
N CYS A 166 -5.80 13.66 20.12
CA CYS A 166 -6.35 13.97 18.80
C CYS A 166 -7.88 14.05 18.83
N ILE A 167 -8.54 13.04 19.41
CA ILE A 167 -10.00 12.96 19.53
C ILE A 167 -10.56 14.07 20.42
N ALA A 168 -9.87 14.40 21.52
CA ALA A 168 -10.26 15.51 22.40
C ALA A 168 -10.26 16.87 21.68
N ARG A 169 -9.37 17.06 20.68
CA ARG A 169 -9.32 18.30 19.88
C ARG A 169 -10.32 18.30 18.74
N ASN A 170 -10.53 17.14 18.11
CA ASN A 170 -11.53 16.97 17.08
C ASN A 170 -12.23 15.62 17.26
N PRO A 171 -13.42 15.60 17.90
CA PRO A 171 -14.19 14.36 18.10
C PRO A 171 -14.56 13.65 16.79
N HIS A 172 -14.58 14.39 15.68
CA HIS A 172 -14.86 13.90 14.32
C HIS A 172 -13.57 13.49 13.57
N TYR A 173 -12.43 13.36 14.25
CA TYR A 173 -11.23 12.77 13.67
C TYR A 173 -11.37 11.23 13.61
N TRP A 174 -12.29 10.75 12.78
CA TRP A 174 -12.77 9.36 12.79
C TRP A 174 -11.66 8.31 12.61
N LYS A 175 -10.58 8.66 11.89
CA LYS A 175 -9.39 7.81 11.72
C LYS A 175 -8.72 7.45 13.05
N ALA A 176 -8.71 8.37 14.02
CA ALA A 176 -8.12 8.15 15.33
C ALA A 176 -8.94 7.13 16.14
N HIS A 177 -10.28 7.17 16.04
CA HIS A 177 -11.15 6.17 16.68
C HIS A 177 -10.89 4.76 16.15
N LEU A 178 -10.79 4.59 14.83
CA LEU A 178 -10.45 3.28 14.26
C LEU A 178 -9.04 2.84 14.67
N ALA A 179 -8.06 3.76 14.68
CA ALA A 179 -6.71 3.44 15.10
C ALA A 179 -6.64 2.98 16.56
N LEU A 180 -7.39 3.60 17.48
CA LEU A 180 -7.52 3.17 18.88
C LEU A 180 -8.14 1.78 19.02
N ALA A 181 -9.22 1.51 18.28
CA ALA A 181 -9.86 0.18 18.28
C ALA A 181 -8.90 -0.93 17.83
N HIS A 182 -7.90 -0.60 16.99
CA HIS A 182 -6.85 -1.51 16.53
C HIS A 182 -5.60 -1.52 17.40
N LEU A 183 -5.39 -0.53 18.27
CA LEU A 183 -4.16 -0.36 19.04
C LEU A 183 -3.93 -1.52 20.02
N ARG A 184 -5.03 -2.10 20.52
CA ARG A 184 -5.04 -3.28 21.39
C ARG A 184 -6.31 -4.11 21.16
N THR A 185 -6.30 -5.36 21.59
CA THR A 185 -7.53 -6.16 21.68
C THR A 185 -8.41 -5.61 22.81
N GLN A 186 -9.66 -5.27 22.50
CA GLN A 186 -10.60 -4.73 23.46
C GLN A 186 -11.21 -5.84 24.33
N THR A 187 -11.68 -5.47 25.52
CA THR A 187 -12.40 -6.38 26.42
C THR A 187 -13.78 -5.81 26.75
N LYS A 188 -14.63 -6.62 27.40
CA LYS A 188 -15.94 -6.15 27.88
C LYS A 188 -15.82 -4.97 28.85
N ASP A 189 -14.73 -4.93 29.62
CA ASP A 189 -14.49 -3.91 30.65
C ASP A 189 -13.70 -2.69 30.12
N ALA A 190 -12.94 -2.85 29.03
CA ALA A 190 -12.11 -1.82 28.44
C ALA A 190 -12.31 -1.81 26.92
N ASN A 191 -13.22 -0.94 26.47
CA ASN A 191 -13.55 -0.67 25.07
C ASN A 191 -14.10 0.77 24.93
N HIS A 192 -14.40 1.18 23.71
CA HIS A 192 -14.92 2.50 23.38
C HIS A 192 -16.32 2.44 22.74
N LEU A 193 -17.04 1.31 22.84
CA LEU A 193 -18.32 1.08 22.17
C LEU A 193 -19.33 2.18 22.47
N GLN A 194 -19.49 2.57 23.75
CA GLN A 194 -20.42 3.63 24.15
C GLN A 194 -20.10 4.96 23.45
N ARG A 195 -18.82 5.33 23.35
CA ARG A 195 -18.37 6.55 22.66
C ARG A 195 -18.65 6.47 21.16
N LEU A 196 -18.32 5.34 20.54
CA LEU A 196 -18.49 5.10 19.11
C LEU A 196 -19.98 5.09 18.70
N GLU A 197 -20.83 4.47 19.52
CA GLU A 197 -22.29 4.45 19.33
C GLU A 197 -22.89 5.85 19.46
N SER A 198 -22.45 6.61 20.46
CA SER A 198 -22.89 7.99 20.66
C SER A 198 -22.50 8.88 19.47
N LEU A 199 -21.26 8.72 18.97
CA LEU A 199 -20.77 9.44 17.78
C LEU A 199 -21.57 9.07 16.52
N GLY A 200 -21.96 7.81 16.38
CA GLY A 200 -22.83 7.34 15.30
C GLY A 200 -24.24 7.91 15.37
N ALA A 201 -24.87 7.85 16.56
CA ALA A 201 -26.25 8.24 16.78
C ALA A 201 -26.49 9.76 16.68
N SER A 202 -25.50 10.58 17.06
CA SER A 202 -25.62 12.05 17.06
C SER A 202 -25.48 12.68 15.66
N GLY A 203 -25.44 11.88 14.58
CA GLY A 203 -25.07 12.35 13.25
C GLY A 203 -23.58 12.74 13.12
N GLY A 204 -22.75 12.41 14.12
CA GLY A 204 -21.32 12.70 14.17
C GLY A 204 -20.47 11.91 13.15
N GLU A 205 -21.09 11.01 12.39
CA GLU A 205 -20.48 10.46 11.18
C GLU A 205 -20.29 11.55 10.11
N GLY A 206 -21.21 12.51 10.01
CA GLY A 206 -21.14 13.75 9.18
C GLY A 206 -20.91 13.58 7.67
N SER A 207 -20.52 12.40 7.22
CA SER A 207 -20.08 12.05 5.86
C SER A 207 -19.99 10.53 5.72
N ALA A 208 -19.87 10.04 4.47
CA ALA A 208 -19.60 8.63 4.23
C ALA A 208 -18.21 8.18 4.73
N GLU A 209 -17.21 9.08 4.75
CA GLU A 209 -15.88 8.76 5.31
C GLU A 209 -15.96 8.52 6.82
N GLY A 210 -16.67 9.39 7.54
CA GLY A 210 -16.86 9.22 8.98
C GLY A 210 -17.66 7.97 9.33
N ARG A 211 -18.75 7.70 8.61
CA ARG A 211 -19.50 6.44 8.75
C ARG A 211 -18.60 5.24 8.53
N MET A 212 -17.78 5.23 7.49
CA MET A 212 -16.85 4.12 7.23
C MET A 212 -15.94 3.87 8.44
N TYR A 213 -15.24 4.89 8.96
CA TYR A 213 -14.31 4.71 10.07
C TYR A 213 -15.01 4.31 11.39
N VAL A 214 -16.11 4.96 11.74
CA VAL A 214 -16.85 4.67 12.99
C VAL A 214 -17.44 3.27 12.98
N GLN A 215 -18.08 2.86 11.87
CA GLN A 215 -18.65 1.51 11.74
C GLN A 215 -17.56 0.42 11.72
N LEU A 216 -16.41 0.69 11.12
CA LEU A 216 -15.29 -0.26 11.18
C LEU A 216 -14.67 -0.36 12.58
N ALA A 217 -14.64 0.73 13.35
CA ALA A 217 -14.21 0.70 14.75
C ALA A 217 -15.19 -0.13 15.60
N LEU A 218 -16.50 0.12 15.48
CA LEU A 218 -17.55 -0.68 16.12
C LEU A 218 -17.45 -2.16 15.74
N SER A 219 -17.20 -2.46 14.47
CA SER A 219 -17.00 -3.83 14.01
C SER A 219 -15.84 -4.51 14.72
N LYS A 220 -14.68 -3.85 14.78
CA LYS A 220 -13.47 -4.37 15.44
C LYS A 220 -13.70 -4.62 16.94
N GLU A 221 -14.28 -3.66 17.66
CA GLU A 221 -14.47 -3.80 19.11
C GLU A 221 -15.53 -4.87 19.44
N CYS A 222 -16.65 -4.92 18.68
CA CYS A 222 -17.65 -5.98 18.82
C CYS A 222 -17.05 -7.37 18.57
N GLU A 223 -16.14 -7.50 17.60
CA GLU A 223 -15.47 -8.78 17.34
C GLU A 223 -14.60 -9.22 18.52
N ASP A 224 -13.80 -8.30 19.07
CA ASP A 224 -12.89 -8.60 20.19
C ASP A 224 -13.65 -9.11 21.42
N ILE A 225 -14.83 -8.56 21.70
CA ILE A 225 -15.68 -8.98 22.83
C ILE A 225 -16.58 -10.18 22.53
N GLY A 226 -16.48 -10.76 21.33
CA GLY A 226 -17.19 -11.97 20.90
C GLY A 226 -18.59 -11.75 20.29
N GLU A 227 -19.00 -10.51 20.03
CA GLU A 227 -20.29 -10.16 19.43
C GLU A 227 -20.24 -10.25 17.89
N HIS A 228 -19.98 -11.44 17.35
CA HIS A 228 -19.67 -11.65 15.93
C HIS A 228 -20.76 -11.19 14.94
N GLU A 229 -22.03 -11.46 15.22
CA GLU A 229 -23.13 -11.04 14.34
C GLU A 229 -23.25 -9.51 14.28
N ARG A 230 -23.14 -8.85 15.43
CA ARG A 230 -23.17 -7.40 15.53
C ARG A 230 -21.94 -6.77 14.87
N SER A 231 -20.77 -7.35 15.09
CA SER A 231 -19.52 -7.01 14.39
C SER A 231 -19.72 -7.05 12.87
N PHE A 232 -20.35 -8.11 12.33
CA PHE A 232 -20.54 -8.26 10.89
C PHE A 232 -21.51 -7.21 10.33
N ARG A 233 -22.59 -6.88 11.05
CA ARG A 233 -23.50 -5.79 10.64
C ARG A 233 -22.77 -4.45 10.52
N HIS A 234 -21.94 -4.11 11.51
CA HIS A 234 -21.11 -2.90 11.46
C HIS A 234 -20.06 -2.95 10.34
N LEU A 235 -19.45 -4.11 10.09
CA LEU A 235 -18.51 -4.29 8.98
C LEU A 235 -19.17 -3.97 7.64
N VAL A 236 -20.35 -4.57 7.38
CA VAL A 236 -21.12 -4.34 6.14
C VAL A 236 -21.50 -2.87 6.00
N ALA A 237 -21.98 -2.23 7.08
CA ALA A 237 -22.35 -0.82 7.05
C ALA A 237 -21.15 0.10 6.75
N GLY A 238 -20.00 -0.13 7.41
CA GLY A 238 -18.79 0.64 7.18
C GLY A 238 -18.22 0.45 5.78
N LYS A 239 -18.23 -0.79 5.28
CA LYS A 239 -17.78 -1.13 3.93
C LYS A 239 -18.69 -0.53 2.84
N ALA A 240 -20.01 -0.56 3.03
CA ALA A 240 -20.95 0.11 2.14
C ALA A 240 -20.75 1.63 2.10
N ALA A 241 -20.47 2.28 3.24
CA ALA A 241 -20.14 3.70 3.28
C ALA A 241 -18.81 4.02 2.57
N GLY A 242 -17.80 3.16 2.73
CA GLY A 242 -16.55 3.29 1.98
C GLY A 242 -16.73 3.05 0.47
N ARG A 243 -17.65 2.16 0.08
CA ARG A 243 -17.98 1.89 -1.32
C ARG A 243 -18.57 3.12 -2.02
N SER A 244 -19.44 3.88 -1.34
CA SER A 244 -20.10 5.05 -1.96
C SER A 244 -19.14 6.21 -2.27
N LEU A 245 -17.92 6.19 -1.71
CA LEU A 245 -16.86 7.15 -1.99
C LEU A 245 -16.02 6.78 -3.22
N ARG A 246 -16.36 5.70 -3.93
CA ARG A 246 -15.51 5.09 -4.96
C ARG A 246 -16.24 4.94 -6.27
N ASP A 247 -15.50 5.14 -7.34
CA ASP A 247 -15.93 4.83 -8.70
C ASP A 247 -15.48 3.41 -9.08
N TYR A 248 -16.20 2.42 -8.54
CA TYR A 248 -15.92 1.01 -8.72
C TYR A 248 -17.11 0.26 -9.31
N THR A 249 -16.85 -0.50 -10.38
CA THR A 249 -17.75 -1.48 -10.95
C THR A 249 -17.01 -2.81 -11.14
N PRO A 250 -17.65 -3.97 -10.92
CA PRO A 250 -17.02 -5.27 -11.17
C PRO A 250 -16.51 -5.40 -12.62
N THR A 251 -17.23 -4.82 -13.59
CA THR A 251 -16.85 -4.79 -15.00
C THR A 251 -15.47 -4.18 -15.25
N ARG A 252 -15.07 -3.18 -14.45
CA ARG A 252 -13.73 -2.57 -14.55
C ARG A 252 -12.62 -3.62 -14.38
N ASP A 253 -12.79 -4.52 -13.42
CA ASP A 253 -11.81 -5.57 -13.14
C ASP A 253 -11.96 -6.72 -14.16
N GLU A 254 -13.18 -7.08 -14.56
CA GLU A 254 -13.41 -8.05 -15.64
C GLU A 254 -12.68 -7.66 -16.94
N GLU A 255 -12.84 -6.40 -17.37
CA GLU A 255 -12.17 -5.85 -18.56
C GLU A 255 -10.66 -5.90 -18.47
N LEU A 256 -10.10 -5.55 -17.30
CA LEU A 256 -8.65 -5.61 -17.05
C LEU A 256 -8.13 -7.05 -17.16
N PHE A 257 -8.78 -7.99 -16.47
CA PHE A 257 -8.37 -9.39 -16.44
C PHE A 257 -8.49 -10.03 -17.82
N ASP A 258 -9.58 -9.75 -18.54
CA ASP A 258 -9.76 -10.20 -19.93
C ASP A 258 -8.72 -9.59 -20.87
N ALA A 259 -8.39 -8.31 -20.72
CA ALA A 259 -7.35 -7.66 -21.51
C ALA A 259 -5.97 -8.29 -21.27
N LEU A 260 -5.66 -8.66 -20.02
CA LEU A 260 -4.43 -9.39 -19.69
C LEU A 260 -4.40 -10.75 -20.37
N MET A 261 -5.43 -11.58 -20.21
CA MET A 261 -5.46 -12.91 -20.85
C MET A 261 -5.37 -12.83 -22.38
N ARG A 262 -6.02 -11.82 -23.00
CA ARG A 262 -5.92 -11.57 -24.45
C ARG A 262 -4.54 -11.07 -24.90
N ALA A 263 -3.82 -10.32 -24.06
CA ALA A 263 -2.49 -9.83 -24.37
C ALA A 263 -1.40 -10.92 -24.27
N PHE A 264 -1.72 -12.03 -23.62
CA PHE A 264 -0.83 -13.15 -23.37
C PHE A 264 -1.48 -14.51 -23.70
N PRO A 265 -1.96 -14.72 -24.96
CA PRO A 265 -2.55 -16.00 -25.34
C PRO A 265 -1.56 -17.16 -25.19
N ASP A 266 -0.27 -16.84 -25.39
CA ASP A 266 0.91 -17.63 -25.12
C ASP A 266 2.04 -16.71 -24.61
N VAL A 267 3.01 -17.26 -23.86
CA VAL A 267 4.23 -16.56 -23.46
C VAL A 267 5.42 -17.35 -23.99
N GLU A 268 6.01 -16.86 -25.08
CA GLU A 268 7.20 -17.48 -25.66
C GLU A 268 8.30 -17.65 -24.59
N SER A 269 8.70 -18.90 -24.40
CA SER A 269 9.84 -19.26 -23.58
C SER A 269 11.11 -18.84 -24.31
N GLY A 270 11.78 -17.76 -23.86
CA GLY A 270 13.12 -17.41 -24.36
C GLY A 270 13.30 -16.03 -25.01
N GLY A 271 12.35 -15.09 -24.87
CA GLY A 271 12.52 -13.72 -25.35
C GLY A 271 13.70 -12.96 -24.71
N ALA A 272 14.13 -11.86 -25.34
CA ALA A 272 15.25 -10.98 -24.96
C ALA A 272 15.03 -10.16 -23.66
N GLY A 273 14.67 -10.83 -22.57
CA GLY A 273 14.58 -10.27 -21.22
C GLY A 273 15.92 -10.27 -20.48
N HIS A 274 15.93 -9.65 -19.30
CA HIS A 274 17.10 -9.60 -18.43
C HIS A 274 17.39 -10.97 -17.80
N GLN A 275 18.65 -11.41 -17.87
CA GLN A 275 19.05 -12.77 -17.49
C GLN A 275 19.29 -12.98 -15.99
N SER A 276 18.84 -12.05 -15.14
CA SER A 276 19.07 -12.13 -13.69
C SER A 276 18.15 -13.18 -13.08
N VAL A 277 18.66 -13.85 -12.05
CA VAL A 277 17.94 -14.82 -11.23
C VAL A 277 17.68 -14.28 -9.81
N GLU A 278 18.09 -13.03 -9.54
CA GLU A 278 17.96 -12.43 -8.21
C GLU A 278 16.49 -12.29 -7.75
N PRO A 279 15.55 -11.82 -8.60
CA PRO A 279 14.18 -11.57 -8.13
C PRO A 279 13.36 -12.85 -7.98
N ILE A 280 12.80 -13.04 -6.79
CA ILE A 280 11.77 -14.04 -6.49
C ILE A 280 10.46 -13.28 -6.27
N PHE A 281 9.39 -13.66 -6.97
CA PHE A 281 8.10 -13.01 -6.84
C PHE A 281 7.14 -13.88 -6.02
N VAL A 282 6.57 -13.32 -4.95
CA VAL A 282 5.54 -13.98 -4.15
C VAL A 282 4.22 -13.27 -4.37
N ILE A 283 3.29 -13.94 -5.04
CA ILE A 283 2.02 -13.42 -5.54
C ILE A 283 0.84 -14.17 -4.94
N GLY A 284 -0.36 -13.64 -5.13
CA GLY A 284 -1.62 -14.28 -4.71
C GLY A 284 -2.66 -13.24 -4.36
N MET A 285 -3.82 -13.67 -3.86
CA MET A 285 -4.77 -12.73 -3.28
C MET A 285 -4.15 -12.03 -2.06
N PRO A 286 -4.39 -10.73 -1.82
CA PRO A 286 -4.07 -10.13 -0.53
C PRO A 286 -4.66 -10.97 0.61
N ARG A 287 -3.99 -11.03 1.77
CA ARG A 287 -4.44 -11.83 2.95
C ARG A 287 -4.52 -13.36 2.77
N SER A 288 -4.00 -13.91 1.67
CA SER A 288 -3.86 -15.37 1.45
C SER A 288 -2.70 -16.02 2.23
N GLY A 289 -1.87 -15.22 2.94
CA GLY A 289 -0.72 -15.73 3.68
C GLY A 289 0.63 -15.50 3.01
N THR A 290 0.71 -14.66 1.96
CA THR A 290 1.96 -14.41 1.19
C THR A 290 3.13 -13.93 2.05
N THR A 291 2.83 -13.27 3.17
CA THR A 291 3.85 -12.84 4.14
C THR A 291 4.51 -14.02 4.85
N LEU A 292 3.81 -15.14 5.07
CA LEU A 292 4.41 -16.35 5.66
C LEU A 292 5.46 -16.95 4.72
N VAL A 293 5.16 -17.10 3.43
CA VAL A 293 6.12 -17.63 2.45
C VAL A 293 7.33 -16.73 2.28
N ASP A 294 7.11 -15.41 2.21
CA ASP A 294 8.18 -14.42 2.21
C ASP A 294 9.10 -14.58 3.43
N ARG A 295 8.53 -14.82 4.61
CA ARG A 295 9.29 -15.05 5.84
C ARG A 295 10.03 -16.37 5.89
N ILE A 296 9.42 -17.45 5.41
CA ILE A 296 10.08 -18.76 5.27
C ILE A 296 11.32 -18.60 4.38
N LEU A 297 11.16 -18.01 3.19
CA LEU A 297 12.26 -17.87 2.23
C LEU A 297 13.32 -16.84 2.67
N SER A 298 12.93 -15.69 3.21
CA SER A 298 13.86 -14.64 3.67
C SER A 298 14.57 -14.99 4.99
N SER A 299 14.25 -16.13 5.60
CA SER A 299 15.07 -16.71 6.68
C SER A 299 16.29 -17.46 6.14
N HIS A 300 16.34 -17.73 4.83
CA HIS A 300 17.53 -18.22 4.17
C HIS A 300 18.60 -17.11 4.08
N PRO A 301 19.88 -17.37 4.43
CA PRO A 301 20.91 -16.32 4.53
C PRO A 301 21.22 -15.59 3.21
N SER A 302 20.93 -16.21 2.06
CA SER A 302 21.13 -15.61 0.73
C SER A 302 19.92 -14.88 0.16
N VAL A 303 18.81 -14.78 0.92
CA VAL A 303 17.54 -14.22 0.43
C VAL A 303 17.13 -13.03 1.28
N HIS A 304 16.92 -11.90 0.64
CA HIS A 304 16.47 -10.68 1.29
C HIS A 304 15.00 -10.38 0.99
N SER A 305 14.17 -10.10 2.00
CA SER A 305 12.80 -9.64 1.75
C SER A 305 12.78 -8.14 1.43
N ALA A 306 12.29 -7.77 0.25
CA ALA A 306 12.11 -6.38 -0.16
C ALA A 306 10.69 -5.85 0.12
N GLY A 307 9.79 -6.69 0.67
CA GLY A 307 8.41 -6.33 0.97
C GLY A 307 7.52 -6.16 -0.27
N GLU A 308 6.51 -5.29 -0.17
CA GLU A 308 5.50 -5.00 -1.21
C GLU A 308 5.98 -3.91 -2.18
N LEU A 309 6.77 -4.29 -3.20
CA LEU A 309 7.35 -3.33 -4.13
C LEU A 309 6.35 -2.91 -5.22
N GLN A 310 6.03 -1.61 -5.26
CA GLN A 310 5.25 -1.02 -6.37
C GLN A 310 6.11 -0.73 -7.62
N ASN A 311 7.40 -1.05 -7.54
CA ASN A 311 8.43 -0.70 -8.51
C ASN A 311 8.14 -1.28 -9.90
N PHE A 312 7.72 -2.55 -9.99
CA PHE A 312 7.49 -3.20 -11.28
C PHE A 312 6.37 -2.51 -12.05
N GLY A 313 5.23 -2.28 -11.41
CA GLY A 313 4.11 -1.53 -12.00
C GLY A 313 4.51 -0.10 -12.40
N ALA A 314 5.30 0.59 -11.58
CA ALA A 314 5.81 1.92 -11.90
C ALA A 314 6.78 1.94 -13.10
N VAL A 315 7.59 0.91 -13.29
CA VAL A 315 8.47 0.76 -14.45
C VAL A 315 7.65 0.51 -15.72
N ILE A 316 6.69 -0.41 -15.68
CA ILE A 316 5.79 -0.68 -16.81
C ILE A 316 5.02 0.59 -17.21
N LYS A 317 4.47 1.30 -16.23
CA LYS A 317 3.74 2.55 -16.49
C LYS A 317 4.62 3.60 -17.17
N ARG A 318 5.82 3.85 -16.65
CA ARG A 318 6.76 4.81 -17.26
C ARG A 318 7.21 4.39 -18.65
N ALA A 319 7.59 3.13 -18.82
CA ALA A 319 8.11 2.61 -20.09
C ALA A 319 7.03 2.60 -21.19
N SER A 320 5.78 2.28 -20.84
CA SER A 320 4.64 2.30 -21.78
C SER A 320 4.23 3.71 -22.24
N GLY A 321 4.60 4.75 -21.49
CA GLY A 321 4.20 6.13 -21.76
C GLY A 321 2.68 6.36 -21.67
N SER A 322 1.93 5.42 -21.06
CA SER A 322 0.48 5.57 -20.89
C SER A 322 0.15 6.77 -20.02
N ARG A 323 -0.87 7.53 -20.43
CA ARG A 323 -1.32 8.76 -19.76
C ARG A 323 -2.46 8.54 -18.76
N SER A 324 -3.06 7.36 -18.76
CA SER A 324 -4.06 6.99 -17.76
C SER A 324 -3.54 7.17 -16.32
N PRO A 325 -4.39 7.58 -15.36
CA PRO A 325 -3.99 7.72 -13.96
C PRO A 325 -3.73 6.38 -13.25
N ARG A 326 -4.16 5.24 -13.82
CA ARG A 326 -3.95 3.90 -13.23
C ARG A 326 -2.58 3.34 -13.63
N LEU A 327 -1.93 2.59 -12.73
CA LEU A 327 -0.64 1.94 -13.03
C LEU A 327 -0.77 0.85 -14.11
N LEU A 328 -1.92 0.18 -14.16
CA LEU A 328 -2.24 -0.87 -15.10
C LEU A 328 -3.71 -0.79 -15.48
N ASP A 329 -3.97 -0.78 -16.78
CA ASP A 329 -5.27 -0.79 -17.43
C ASP A 329 -5.11 -1.18 -18.92
N ALA A 330 -6.21 -1.21 -19.66
CA ALA A 330 -6.20 -1.59 -21.07
C ALA A 330 -5.25 -0.74 -21.94
N GLU A 331 -5.17 0.58 -21.72
CA GLU A 331 -4.25 1.48 -22.44
C GLU A 331 -2.79 1.08 -22.16
N THR A 332 -2.46 0.90 -20.88
CA THR A 332 -1.13 0.47 -20.46
C THR A 332 -0.76 -0.89 -21.08
N ILE A 333 -1.70 -1.85 -21.09
CA ILE A 333 -1.51 -3.19 -21.67
C ILE A 333 -1.19 -3.10 -23.17
N VAL A 334 -1.94 -2.30 -23.92
CA VAL A 334 -1.73 -2.10 -25.37
C VAL A 334 -0.36 -1.50 -25.64
N HIS A 335 0.02 -0.45 -24.91
CA HIS A 335 1.30 0.22 -25.09
C HIS A 335 2.48 -0.68 -24.66
N ALA A 336 2.30 -1.49 -23.64
CA ALA A 336 3.32 -2.39 -23.12
C ALA A 336 3.77 -3.46 -24.14
N ARG A 337 3.01 -3.71 -25.21
CA ARG A 337 3.37 -4.67 -26.27
C ARG A 337 4.65 -4.30 -27.03
N ARG A 338 5.05 -3.03 -27.01
CA ARG A 338 6.20 -2.50 -27.75
C ARG A 338 7.46 -2.30 -26.90
N LEU A 339 7.44 -2.81 -25.66
CA LEU A 339 8.55 -2.62 -24.73
C LEU A 339 9.71 -3.57 -25.01
N GLU A 340 10.92 -3.03 -24.86
CA GLU A 340 12.15 -3.80 -24.82
C GLU A 340 12.34 -4.41 -23.43
N TRP A 341 12.04 -5.70 -23.29
CA TRP A 341 11.95 -6.38 -21.99
C TRP A 341 13.27 -6.41 -21.22
N GLY A 342 14.42 -6.47 -21.90
CA GLY A 342 15.73 -6.32 -21.26
C GLY A 342 15.87 -4.99 -20.51
N ARG A 343 15.47 -3.87 -21.14
CA ARG A 343 15.49 -2.54 -20.51
C ARG A 343 14.50 -2.40 -19.37
N VAL A 344 13.34 -3.07 -19.47
CA VAL A 344 12.38 -3.14 -18.35
C VAL A 344 13.01 -3.85 -17.16
N GLY A 345 13.71 -4.96 -17.39
CA GLY A 345 14.45 -5.69 -16.36
C GLY A 345 15.56 -4.85 -15.72
N ASP A 346 16.39 -4.17 -16.53
CA ASP A 346 17.43 -3.24 -16.05
C ASP A 346 16.82 -2.15 -15.15
N ALA A 347 15.75 -1.50 -15.61
CA ALA A 347 15.10 -0.42 -14.90
C ALA A 347 14.44 -0.89 -13.59
N TYR A 348 13.86 -2.10 -13.58
CA TYR A 348 13.31 -2.70 -12.36
C TYR A 348 14.41 -2.95 -11.33
N LEU A 349 15.47 -3.69 -11.69
CA LEU A 349 16.57 -3.97 -10.77
C LEU A 349 17.19 -2.69 -10.22
N ALA A 350 17.50 -1.72 -11.09
CA ALA A 350 18.05 -0.44 -10.67
C ALA A 350 17.15 0.28 -9.66
N SER A 351 15.83 0.20 -9.82
CA SER A 351 14.87 0.82 -8.91
C SER A 351 14.75 0.14 -7.55
N THR A 352 15.10 -1.16 -7.43
CA THR A 352 15.01 -1.90 -6.17
C THR A 352 16.29 -1.86 -5.35
N ARG A 353 17.45 -1.60 -5.97
CA ARG A 353 18.77 -1.53 -5.30
C ARG A 353 18.83 -0.71 -4.02
N PRO A 354 18.13 0.42 -3.86
CA PRO A 354 18.14 1.14 -2.59
C PRO A 354 17.65 0.31 -1.39
N GLY A 355 16.71 -0.60 -1.63
CA GLY A 355 16.20 -1.52 -0.60
C GLY A 355 16.90 -2.87 -0.59
N THR A 356 17.32 -3.37 -1.76
CA THR A 356 17.81 -4.76 -1.91
C THR A 356 19.34 -4.89 -1.90
N GLY A 357 20.07 -3.79 -2.09
CA GLY A 357 21.52 -3.80 -2.26
C GLY A 357 21.97 -4.74 -3.39
N SER A 358 23.08 -5.44 -3.16
CA SER A 358 23.63 -6.45 -4.08
C SER A 358 23.42 -7.87 -3.54
N THR A 359 22.26 -8.13 -2.94
CA THR A 359 21.92 -9.46 -2.41
C THR A 359 21.80 -10.51 -3.52
N PRO A 360 22.20 -11.77 -3.30
CA PRO A 360 22.12 -12.81 -4.32
C PRO A 360 20.69 -13.07 -4.80
N HIS A 361 19.73 -12.99 -3.88
CA HIS A 361 18.30 -13.05 -4.17
C HIS A 361 17.54 -12.05 -3.31
N PHE A 362 16.46 -11.51 -3.87
CA PHE A 362 15.50 -10.74 -3.11
C PHE A 362 14.06 -11.12 -3.46
N ILE A 363 13.16 -10.98 -2.48
CA ILE A 363 11.75 -11.26 -2.63
C ILE A 363 10.99 -9.97 -2.88
N ASP A 364 10.31 -9.88 -4.02
CA ASP A 364 9.23 -8.92 -4.25
C ASP A 364 7.91 -9.61 -3.92
N LYS A 365 7.43 -9.38 -2.69
CA LYS A 365 6.16 -9.90 -2.21
C LYS A 365 5.12 -8.81 -2.32
N LEU A 366 4.63 -8.55 -3.54
CA LEU A 366 3.39 -7.80 -3.76
C LEU A 366 2.32 -8.77 -4.26
N PRO A 367 1.24 -9.06 -3.48
CA PRO A 367 0.24 -10.05 -3.87
C PRO A 367 -0.30 -9.82 -5.30
N HIS A 368 -0.63 -8.56 -5.61
CA HIS A 368 -1.11 -8.11 -6.91
C HIS A 368 -0.14 -8.28 -8.10
N ASN A 369 1.10 -8.70 -7.89
CA ASN A 369 2.00 -9.06 -8.99
C ASN A 369 1.45 -10.22 -9.84
N PHE A 370 0.38 -10.92 -9.41
CA PHE A 370 -0.39 -11.82 -10.28
C PHE A 370 -0.95 -11.11 -11.53
N LEU A 371 -1.25 -9.81 -11.46
CA LEU A 371 -1.66 -9.01 -12.63
C LEU A 371 -0.50 -8.77 -13.60
N TYR A 372 0.73 -8.92 -13.12
CA TYR A 372 1.96 -8.64 -13.87
C TYR A 372 2.74 -9.91 -14.25
N ALA A 373 2.25 -11.12 -13.94
CA ALA A 373 2.99 -12.36 -14.12
C ALA A 373 3.52 -12.55 -15.56
N GLY A 374 2.69 -12.26 -16.58
CA GLY A 374 3.12 -12.29 -17.98
C GLY A 374 4.22 -11.27 -18.30
N TYR A 375 4.16 -10.06 -17.74
CA TYR A 375 5.21 -9.04 -17.90
C TYR A 375 6.50 -9.41 -17.17
N ILE A 376 6.38 -9.94 -15.95
CA ILE A 376 7.51 -10.44 -15.15
C ILE A 376 8.22 -11.55 -15.93
N ALA A 377 7.48 -12.51 -16.49
CA ALA A 377 8.05 -13.61 -17.26
C ALA A 377 8.81 -13.13 -18.51
N ARG A 378 8.35 -12.07 -19.19
CA ARG A 378 9.05 -11.45 -20.32
C ARG A 378 10.28 -10.65 -19.88
N ALA A 379 10.16 -9.86 -18.82
CA ALA A 379 11.27 -9.04 -18.30
C ALA A 379 12.39 -9.89 -17.67
N PHE A 380 12.03 -10.99 -17.01
CA PHE A 380 12.95 -11.93 -16.37
C PHE A 380 12.62 -13.38 -16.76
N PRO A 381 13.21 -13.89 -17.86
CA PRO A 381 12.96 -15.24 -18.35
C PRO A 381 13.36 -16.35 -17.36
N LYS A 382 14.16 -16.03 -16.33
CA LYS A 382 14.60 -16.98 -15.29
C LYS A 382 13.99 -16.71 -13.91
N ALA A 383 13.15 -15.67 -13.75
CA ALA A 383 12.52 -15.39 -12.47
C ALA A 383 11.62 -16.54 -12.02
N ARG A 384 11.62 -16.77 -10.70
CA ARG A 384 10.75 -17.73 -10.01
C ARG A 384 9.55 -16.99 -9.45
N ILE A 385 8.35 -17.52 -9.71
CA ILE A 385 7.09 -16.94 -9.25
C ILE A 385 6.41 -17.98 -8.35
N ILE A 386 6.01 -17.57 -7.16
CA ILE A 386 5.32 -18.42 -6.20
C ILE A 386 3.94 -17.80 -5.97
N CYS A 387 2.89 -18.54 -6.31
CA CYS A 387 1.51 -18.12 -6.09
C CYS A 387 0.95 -18.81 -4.86
N LEU A 388 0.47 -18.03 -3.90
CA LEU A 388 -0.13 -18.57 -2.69
C LEU A 388 -1.65 -18.64 -2.82
N ARG A 389 -2.17 -19.83 -2.57
CA ARG A 389 -3.59 -20.16 -2.47
C ARG A 389 -3.94 -20.39 -1.01
N ARG A 390 -5.20 -20.10 -0.67
CA ARG A 390 -5.79 -20.31 0.63
C ARG A 390 -7.27 -20.56 0.43
N ASN A 391 -7.94 -21.22 1.38
CA ASN A 391 -9.39 -21.41 1.34
C ASN A 391 -10.14 -20.14 0.84
N PRO A 392 -10.99 -20.25 -0.19
CA PRO A 392 -11.65 -19.09 -0.82
C PRO A 392 -12.50 -18.26 0.13
N MET A 393 -13.21 -18.89 1.07
CA MET A 393 -14.08 -18.22 2.04
C MET A 393 -13.26 -17.39 3.02
N ASP A 394 -12.19 -17.98 3.57
CA ASP A 394 -11.26 -17.27 4.45
C ASP A 394 -10.55 -16.12 3.73
N THR A 395 -10.17 -16.32 2.46
CA THR A 395 -9.53 -15.30 1.63
C THR A 395 -10.47 -14.13 1.40
N CYS A 396 -11.69 -14.38 0.96
CA CYS A 396 -12.68 -13.35 0.70
C CYS A 396 -13.08 -12.60 1.98
N LEU A 397 -13.37 -13.31 3.08
CA LEU A 397 -13.68 -12.68 4.37
C LEU A 397 -12.50 -11.80 4.84
N SER A 398 -11.27 -12.29 4.73
CA SER A 398 -10.08 -11.53 5.16
C SER A 398 -9.86 -10.26 4.32
N ASN A 399 -10.14 -10.30 3.02
CA ASN A 399 -10.11 -9.12 2.15
C ASN A 399 -11.23 -8.15 2.50
N PHE A 400 -12.46 -8.64 2.61
CA PHE A 400 -13.63 -7.84 2.93
C PHE A 400 -13.48 -7.13 4.29
N ARG A 401 -12.86 -7.78 5.27
CA ARG A 401 -12.59 -7.19 6.59
C ARG A 401 -11.52 -6.12 6.59
N GLN A 402 -10.49 -6.26 5.76
CA GLN A 402 -9.34 -5.36 5.80
C GLN A 402 -9.69 -4.01 5.18
N LEU A 403 -9.43 -2.92 5.92
CA LEU A 403 -9.37 -1.59 5.32
C LEU A 403 -7.99 -1.41 4.68
N PHE A 404 -7.90 -1.62 3.37
CA PHE A 404 -6.65 -1.44 2.62
C PHE A 404 -6.34 0.06 2.39
N ALA A 405 -5.22 0.36 1.73
CA ALA A 405 -4.82 1.72 1.40
C ALA A 405 -5.92 2.44 0.58
N GLN A 406 -6.53 3.47 1.18
CA GLN A 406 -7.74 4.12 0.66
C GLN A 406 -7.57 4.79 -0.70
N THR A 407 -6.34 5.16 -1.04
CA THR A 407 -5.97 5.83 -2.30
C THR A 407 -5.62 4.86 -3.41
N SER A 408 -5.58 3.55 -3.13
CA SER A 408 -5.25 2.53 -4.13
C SER A 408 -6.53 1.93 -4.72
N PRO A 409 -6.79 2.14 -6.02
CA PRO A 409 -8.00 1.60 -6.67
C PRO A 409 -7.98 0.06 -6.77
N TYR A 410 -6.81 -0.57 -6.61
CA TYR A 410 -6.65 -2.03 -6.69
C TYR A 410 -7.37 -2.80 -5.59
N TYR A 411 -7.81 -2.13 -4.52
CA TYR A 411 -8.53 -2.76 -3.42
C TYR A 411 -10.00 -2.36 -3.35
N ASP A 412 -10.53 -1.66 -4.35
CA ASP A 412 -11.92 -1.17 -4.33
C ASP A 412 -12.94 -2.33 -4.21
N TYR A 413 -12.64 -3.50 -4.79
CA TYR A 413 -13.46 -4.72 -4.67
C TYR A 413 -13.73 -5.13 -3.22
N SER A 414 -12.82 -4.78 -2.29
CA SER A 414 -12.86 -5.19 -0.89
C SER A 414 -13.95 -4.48 -0.07
N PHE A 415 -14.64 -3.50 -0.65
CA PHE A 415 -15.72 -2.74 0.00
C PHE A 415 -17.10 -3.38 -0.12
N ASP A 416 -17.20 -4.53 -0.79
CA ASP A 416 -18.40 -5.34 -0.84
C ASP A 416 -18.04 -6.83 -0.83
N LEU A 417 -18.82 -7.62 -0.10
CA LEU A 417 -18.53 -9.05 0.08
C LEU A 417 -18.65 -9.82 -1.24
N LEU A 418 -19.68 -9.55 -2.04
CA LEU A 418 -19.90 -10.26 -3.29
C LEU A 418 -18.94 -9.78 -4.37
N ASP A 419 -18.59 -8.49 -4.40
CA ASP A 419 -17.55 -8.00 -5.30
C ASP A 419 -16.18 -8.61 -4.95
N THR A 420 -15.91 -8.84 -3.67
CA THR A 420 -14.72 -9.59 -3.25
C THR A 420 -14.74 -11.02 -3.79
N GLY A 421 -15.89 -11.70 -3.73
CA GLY A 421 -16.07 -13.03 -4.33
C GLY A 421 -15.88 -13.02 -5.85
N ARG A 422 -16.46 -12.04 -6.56
CA ARG A 422 -16.27 -11.88 -8.02
C ARG A 422 -14.81 -11.66 -8.37
N TYR A 423 -14.11 -10.81 -7.62
CA TYR A 423 -12.68 -10.58 -7.82
C TYR A 423 -11.86 -11.84 -7.58
N TYR A 424 -12.19 -12.64 -6.57
CA TYR A 424 -11.55 -13.94 -6.34
C TYR A 424 -11.73 -14.88 -7.55
N LEU A 425 -12.93 -14.94 -8.15
CA LEU A 425 -13.17 -15.75 -9.35
C LEU A 425 -12.35 -15.26 -10.56
N LEU A 426 -12.19 -13.94 -10.71
CA LEU A 426 -11.30 -13.36 -11.71
C LEU A 426 -9.84 -13.75 -11.47
N PHE A 427 -9.37 -13.67 -10.22
CA PHE A 427 -8.05 -14.12 -9.81
C PHE A 427 -7.82 -15.60 -10.13
N ASP A 428 -8.79 -16.46 -9.77
CA ASP A 428 -8.69 -17.90 -10.01
C ASP A 428 -8.56 -18.22 -11.51
N ARG A 429 -9.44 -17.62 -12.33
CA ARG A 429 -9.42 -17.74 -13.79
C ARG A 429 -8.10 -17.24 -14.40
N LEU A 430 -7.59 -16.12 -13.92
CA LEU A 430 -6.33 -15.55 -14.41
C LEU A 430 -5.13 -16.40 -14.03
N MET A 431 -5.10 -16.95 -12.81
CA MET A 431 -4.04 -17.86 -12.39
C MET A 431 -4.08 -19.18 -13.16
N ALA A 432 -5.26 -19.73 -13.45
CA ALA A 432 -5.39 -20.88 -14.34
C ALA A 432 -4.85 -20.58 -15.74
N HIS A 433 -5.12 -19.39 -16.28
CA HIS A 433 -4.52 -18.93 -17.53
C HIS A 433 -2.99 -18.86 -17.42
N TRP A 434 -2.44 -18.28 -16.35
CA TRP A 434 -0.99 -18.21 -16.14
C TRP A 434 -0.33 -19.57 -16.01
N GLN A 435 -0.92 -20.52 -15.28
CA GLN A 435 -0.40 -21.88 -15.21
C GLN A 435 -0.31 -22.55 -16.59
N ARG A 436 -1.28 -22.29 -17.47
CA ARG A 436 -1.29 -22.79 -18.85
C ARG A 436 -0.18 -22.18 -19.72
N VAL A 437 0.05 -20.87 -19.64
CA VAL A 437 1.00 -20.17 -20.54
C VAL A 437 2.40 -19.97 -19.95
N LEU A 438 2.59 -20.28 -18.67
CA LEU A 438 3.87 -20.19 -17.95
C LEU A 438 4.18 -21.51 -17.22
N PRO A 439 4.17 -22.67 -17.91
CA PRO A 439 4.41 -23.96 -17.27
C PRO A 439 5.79 -23.98 -16.59
N ASN A 440 5.86 -24.56 -15.40
CA ASN A 440 7.08 -24.66 -14.57
C ASN A 440 7.71 -23.32 -14.11
N ARG A 441 7.04 -22.19 -14.37
CA ARG A 441 7.49 -20.85 -13.93
C ARG A 441 6.77 -20.38 -12.67
N ILE A 442 5.57 -20.91 -12.41
CA ILE A 442 4.75 -20.57 -11.25
C ILE A 442 4.56 -21.81 -10.37
N LEU A 443 5.09 -21.77 -9.16
CA LEU A 443 4.76 -22.76 -8.13
C LEU A 443 3.51 -22.28 -7.39
N GLU A 444 2.42 -23.04 -7.47
CA GLU A 444 1.28 -22.83 -6.58
C GLU A 444 1.51 -23.56 -5.26
N VAL A 445 1.30 -22.83 -4.16
CA VAL A 445 1.43 -23.34 -2.81
C VAL A 445 0.14 -23.07 -2.07
N ASP A 446 -0.34 -24.06 -1.35
CA ASP A 446 -1.53 -23.97 -0.54
C ASP A 446 -1.18 -23.62 0.92
N TYR A 447 -1.86 -22.63 1.49
CA TYR A 447 -1.60 -22.14 2.84
C TYR A 447 -1.89 -23.23 3.88
N GLU A 448 -3.01 -23.92 3.76
CA GLU A 448 -3.42 -25.02 4.61
C GLU A 448 -2.39 -26.17 4.56
N GLY A 449 -1.86 -26.48 3.38
CA GLY A 449 -0.76 -27.43 3.21
C GLY A 449 0.52 -27.05 3.96
N ILE A 450 0.91 -25.76 4.00
CA ILE A 450 2.03 -25.30 4.82
C ILE A 450 1.73 -25.48 6.32
N VAL A 451 0.48 -25.25 6.73
CA VAL A 451 0.07 -25.41 8.13
C VAL A 451 0.14 -26.87 8.58
N ASP A 452 -0.22 -27.80 7.68
CA ASP A 452 -0.28 -29.23 7.97
C ASP A 452 1.08 -29.93 7.83
N ASP A 453 1.91 -29.53 6.86
CA ASP A 453 3.27 -30.04 6.64
C ASP A 453 4.24 -28.90 6.27
N GLN A 454 4.68 -28.18 7.31
CA GLN A 454 5.61 -27.06 7.14
C GLN A 454 6.90 -27.50 6.44
N GLU A 455 7.50 -28.61 6.86
CA GLU A 455 8.83 -29.01 6.36
C GLU A 455 8.77 -29.42 4.90
N GLY A 456 7.82 -30.27 4.51
CA GLY A 456 7.66 -30.71 3.13
C GLY A 456 7.38 -29.53 2.18
N HIS A 457 6.52 -28.59 2.58
CA HIS A 457 6.25 -27.39 1.78
C HIS A 457 7.45 -26.43 1.74
N THR A 458 8.17 -26.26 2.84
CA THR A 458 9.38 -25.40 2.87
C THR A 458 10.48 -25.97 1.99
N ARG A 459 10.68 -27.29 1.97
CA ARG A 459 11.64 -27.95 1.06
C ARG A 459 11.30 -27.69 -0.41
N LYS A 460 10.02 -27.86 -0.79
CA LYS A 460 9.54 -27.57 -2.16
C LYS A 460 9.78 -26.11 -2.56
N LEU A 461 9.51 -25.16 -1.65
CA LEU A 461 9.73 -23.72 -1.88
C LEU A 461 11.20 -23.40 -2.14
N VAL A 462 12.09 -23.89 -1.28
CA VAL A 462 13.54 -23.68 -1.37
C VAL A 462 14.11 -24.30 -2.65
N GLU A 463 13.72 -25.54 -2.96
CA GLU A 463 14.12 -26.25 -4.17
C GLU A 463 13.65 -25.54 -5.44
N PHE A 464 12.39 -25.10 -5.49
CA PHE A 464 11.84 -24.35 -6.64
C PHE A 464 12.60 -23.04 -6.89
N CYS A 465 13.08 -22.39 -5.84
CA CYS A 465 13.91 -21.20 -5.94
C CYS A 465 15.36 -21.50 -6.38
N GLY A 466 15.76 -22.77 -6.46
CA GLY A 466 17.13 -23.17 -6.76
C GLY A 466 18.11 -22.87 -5.63
N LEU A 467 17.62 -22.81 -4.39
CA LEU A 467 18.42 -22.50 -3.20
C LEU A 467 18.87 -23.79 -2.50
N PRO A 468 20.05 -23.80 -1.87
CA PRO A 468 20.43 -24.89 -0.98
C PRO A 468 19.51 -24.92 0.25
N TRP A 469 19.34 -26.11 0.84
CA TRP A 469 18.57 -26.24 2.08
C TRP A 469 19.25 -25.49 3.24
N HIS A 470 18.45 -24.79 4.05
CA HIS A 470 18.91 -24.15 5.27
C HIS A 470 17.82 -24.21 6.36
N ASP A 471 18.15 -24.73 7.54
CA ASP A 471 17.16 -24.99 8.61
C ASP A 471 16.47 -23.73 9.14
N ALA A 472 17.08 -22.55 8.98
CA ALA A 472 16.46 -21.28 9.37
C ALA A 472 15.10 -21.03 8.67
N CYS A 473 14.87 -21.61 7.49
CA CYS A 473 13.58 -21.52 6.80
C CYS A 473 12.43 -22.17 7.59
N LEU A 474 12.72 -23.15 8.48
CA LEU A 474 11.73 -23.74 9.39
C LEU A 474 11.51 -22.94 10.67
N ARG A 475 12.38 -21.96 10.94
CA ARG A 475 12.38 -21.11 12.14
C ARG A 475 12.10 -19.65 11.77
N PHE A 476 11.18 -19.42 10.83
CA PHE A 476 10.90 -18.09 10.28
C PHE A 476 10.38 -17.08 11.32
N GLU A 477 9.84 -17.57 12.43
CA GLU A 477 9.40 -16.75 13.56
C GLU A 477 10.57 -16.02 14.23
N ARG A 478 11.80 -16.52 14.08
CA ARG A 478 13.04 -15.93 14.63
C ARG A 478 13.69 -14.88 13.74
N ASN A 479 13.13 -14.62 12.56
CA ASN A 479 13.72 -13.66 11.63
C ASN A 479 13.45 -12.22 12.13
N ASP A 480 14.49 -11.48 12.48
CA ASP A 480 14.33 -10.14 13.08
C ASP A 480 14.03 -9.04 12.06
N ALA A 481 13.97 -9.37 10.76
CA ALA A 481 13.71 -8.39 9.71
C ALA A 481 12.33 -7.70 9.88
N PRO A 482 12.23 -6.39 9.62
CA PRO A 482 10.96 -5.68 9.66
C PRO A 482 9.95 -6.23 8.66
N VAL A 483 8.66 -6.19 8.99
CA VAL A 483 7.56 -6.60 8.10
C VAL A 483 6.51 -5.49 8.08
N SER A 484 6.36 -4.81 6.93
CA SER A 484 5.41 -3.70 6.76
C SER A 484 4.10 -4.15 6.11
N THR A 485 3.42 -5.14 6.70
CA THR A 485 2.16 -5.68 6.15
C THR A 485 1.10 -5.78 7.24
N ALA A 486 -0.19 -5.80 6.86
CA ALA A 486 -1.28 -6.03 7.80
C ALA A 486 -1.22 -7.41 8.50
N SER A 487 -0.27 -8.29 8.15
CA SER A 487 -0.01 -9.59 8.77
C SER A 487 1.25 -9.61 9.66
N ALA A 488 1.91 -8.47 9.88
CA ALA A 488 3.24 -8.40 10.53
C ALA A 488 3.32 -9.08 11.91
N VAL A 489 2.27 -8.96 12.74
CA VAL A 489 2.22 -9.59 14.07
C VAL A 489 2.12 -11.11 13.95
N GLN A 490 1.32 -11.62 12.99
CA GLN A 490 1.03 -13.04 12.85
C GLN A 490 2.25 -13.88 12.46
N VAL A 491 3.20 -13.30 11.74
CA VAL A 491 4.39 -14.00 11.22
C VAL A 491 5.57 -14.00 12.20
N ARG A 492 5.39 -13.43 13.40
CA ARG A 492 6.35 -13.50 14.52
C ARG A 492 6.03 -14.62 15.50
N GLU A 493 4.94 -15.35 15.26
CA GLU A 493 4.56 -16.53 16.02
C GLU A 493 4.81 -17.79 15.16
N PRO A 494 5.06 -18.95 15.79
CA PRO A 494 5.04 -20.24 15.09
C PRO A 494 3.73 -20.44 14.34
N ILE A 495 3.75 -21.30 13.31
CA ILE A 495 2.55 -21.65 12.55
C ILE A 495 1.45 -22.14 13.50
N TYR A 496 0.26 -21.57 13.38
CA TYR A 496 -0.88 -21.90 14.21
C TYR A 496 -2.13 -22.17 13.37
N ARG A 497 -2.99 -23.08 13.85
CA ARG A 497 -4.24 -23.48 13.18
C ARG A 497 -5.40 -22.51 13.40
N SER A 498 -5.31 -21.58 14.36
CA SER A 498 -6.39 -20.63 14.67
C SER A 498 -6.70 -19.63 13.54
N ALA A 499 -5.86 -19.56 12.50
CA ALA A 499 -6.14 -18.80 11.28
C ALA A 499 -7.09 -19.54 10.33
N LEU A 500 -7.16 -20.87 10.41
CA LEU A 500 -7.95 -21.69 9.49
C LEU A 500 -9.43 -21.65 9.83
N GLN A 501 -10.26 -21.65 8.79
CA GLN A 501 -11.71 -21.80 8.87
C GLN A 501 -12.36 -20.72 9.76
N ARG A 502 -11.75 -19.52 9.83
CA ARG A 502 -12.30 -18.39 10.59
C ARG A 502 -13.64 -17.94 10.02
N TRP A 503 -13.85 -18.14 8.72
CA TRP A 503 -15.10 -17.89 8.05
C TRP A 503 -16.30 -18.63 8.68
N ARG A 504 -16.09 -19.79 9.34
CA ARG A 504 -17.17 -20.55 10.00
C ARG A 504 -17.85 -19.77 11.14
N ARG A 505 -17.16 -18.81 11.77
CA ARG A 505 -17.79 -17.90 12.76
C ARG A 505 -18.85 -16.98 12.14
N TYR A 506 -18.81 -16.84 10.82
CA TYR A 506 -19.69 -15.99 10.03
C TYR A 506 -20.45 -16.82 8.97
N GLU A 507 -20.58 -18.13 9.16
CA GLU A 507 -21.13 -19.06 8.15
C GLU A 507 -22.50 -18.60 7.62
N ALA A 508 -23.40 -18.23 8.53
CA ALA A 508 -24.73 -17.72 8.16
C ALA A 508 -24.64 -16.43 7.33
N GLN A 509 -23.77 -15.49 7.71
CA GLN A 509 -23.60 -14.21 7.03
C GLN A 509 -22.88 -14.34 5.69
N LEU A 510 -22.07 -15.38 5.51
CA LEU A 510 -21.30 -15.66 4.29
C LEU A 510 -22.02 -16.59 3.31
N ALA A 511 -23.23 -17.08 3.63
CA ALA A 511 -23.99 -17.95 2.73
C ALA A 511 -24.14 -17.41 1.29
N PRO A 512 -24.37 -16.10 1.05
CA PRO A 512 -24.41 -15.56 -0.31
C PRO A 512 -23.08 -15.64 -1.06
N LEU A 513 -21.96 -15.43 -0.36
CA LEU A 513 -20.62 -15.58 -0.94
C LEU A 513 -20.35 -17.05 -1.28
N ARG A 514 -20.71 -17.95 -0.37
CA ARG A 514 -20.57 -19.40 -0.57
C ARG A 514 -21.29 -19.84 -1.85
N ALA A 515 -22.57 -19.45 -2.00
CA ALA A 515 -23.38 -19.78 -3.16
C ALA A 515 -22.76 -19.25 -4.46
N LEU A 516 -22.22 -18.02 -4.47
CA LEU A 516 -21.55 -17.42 -5.63
C LEU A 516 -20.30 -18.22 -6.06
N LEU A 517 -19.49 -18.66 -5.10
CA LEU A 517 -18.26 -19.41 -5.37
C LEU A 517 -18.60 -20.82 -5.88
N GLU A 518 -19.51 -21.52 -5.20
CA GLU A 518 -19.93 -22.88 -5.57
C GLU A 518 -20.63 -22.91 -6.94
N SER A 519 -21.51 -21.95 -7.24
CA SER A 519 -22.16 -21.85 -8.56
C SER A 519 -21.17 -21.61 -9.71
N SER A 520 -19.95 -21.16 -9.38
CA SER A 520 -18.86 -20.89 -10.31
C SER A 520 -17.82 -22.01 -10.34
N GLY A 521 -18.07 -23.13 -9.67
CA GLY A 521 -17.19 -24.32 -9.66
C GLY A 521 -16.02 -24.25 -8.67
N VAL A 522 -15.99 -23.29 -7.75
CA VAL A 522 -14.95 -23.18 -6.73
C VAL A 522 -15.37 -23.94 -5.47
N MET A 523 -14.54 -24.91 -5.05
CA MET A 523 -14.72 -25.64 -3.80
C MET A 523 -14.37 -24.74 -2.60
N VAL A 524 -15.22 -24.76 -1.56
CA VAL A 524 -15.16 -23.80 -0.44
C VAL A 524 -14.83 -24.43 0.92
N ASP A 525 -14.80 -25.77 1.01
CA ASP A 525 -14.57 -26.50 2.27
C ASP A 525 -13.09 -26.74 2.57
#